data_AF-A0A358QPH1-F1
#
_entry.id   AF-A0A358QPH1-F1
#
_cell.length_a   1.000
_cell.length_b   1.000
_cell.length_c   1.000
_cell.angle_alpha   90.00
_cell.angle_beta   90.00
_cell.angle_gamma   90.00
#
_symmetry.space_group_name_H-M   'P 1'
#
loop_
_entity.id
_entity.type
_entity.pdbx_description
1 polymer ?
#
loop_
_entity_poly.entity_id
_entity_poly.type
_entity_poly.pdbx_seq_one_letter_code
_entity_poly.pdbx_strand_id
1 'polypeptide(L)'
;MAAALQRDGGPTVSATYLWQLRRGLRANPTKAHLEALARFFGVNPSYFFDETPGSEIAVQLALLAAVRDPGVREIALASSGLSPASLQAIRALVENARRLERLPEVRSAG
;
A
#
# COMPACT_ATOMS: atom_id res chain seq x y z
N MET A 1 5.83 -18.59 -2.36
CA MET A 1 6.30 -17.77 -1.22
C MET A 1 7.30 -18.52 -0.34
N ALA A 2 6.93 -19.64 0.30
CA ALA A 2 7.86 -20.46 1.09
C ALA A 2 9.17 -20.80 0.34
N ALA A 3 9.04 -21.40 -0.86
CA ALA A 3 10.20 -21.72 -1.70
C ALA A 3 10.97 -20.49 -2.21
N ALA A 4 10.35 -19.31 -2.29
CA ALA A 4 11.04 -18.09 -2.71
C ALA A 4 11.88 -17.49 -1.56
N LEU A 5 11.34 -17.46 -0.34
CA LEU A 5 12.07 -17.01 0.86
C LEU A 5 13.35 -17.81 1.09
N GLN A 6 13.29 -19.13 0.88
CA GLN A 6 14.43 -20.01 1.05
C GLN A 6 15.49 -19.84 -0.07
N ARG A 7 15.07 -19.53 -1.30
CA ARG A 7 15.99 -19.23 -2.41
C ARG A 7 16.77 -17.93 -2.18
N ASP A 8 16.18 -16.96 -1.48
CA ASP A 8 16.80 -15.67 -1.17
C ASP A 8 17.67 -15.70 0.12
N GLY A 9 18.04 -16.89 0.59
CA GLY A 9 18.86 -17.09 1.79
C GLY A 9 18.12 -16.84 3.11
N GLY A 10 16.78 -16.82 3.08
CA GLY A 10 15.94 -16.73 4.27
C GLY A 10 15.80 -18.06 5.02
N PRO A 11 15.21 -18.04 6.22
CA PRO A 11 14.96 -19.25 6.99
C PRO A 11 14.05 -20.22 6.23
N THR A 12 14.17 -21.51 6.54
CA THR A 12 13.25 -22.52 6.00
C THR A 12 11.86 -22.29 6.59
N VAL A 13 10.91 -21.93 5.74
CA VAL A 13 9.53 -21.64 6.12
C VAL A 13 8.60 -22.61 5.41
N SER A 14 7.73 -23.31 6.15
CA SER A 14 6.73 -24.18 5.54
C SER A 14 5.57 -23.37 4.95
N ALA A 15 4.97 -23.87 3.87
CA ALA A 15 3.76 -23.27 3.28
C ALA A 15 2.61 -23.21 4.29
N THR A 16 2.50 -24.24 5.15
CA THR A 16 1.52 -24.31 6.24
C THR A 16 1.72 -23.19 7.26
N TYR A 17 2.96 -22.88 7.64
CA TYR A 17 3.25 -21.80 8.58
C TYR A 17 2.86 -20.42 8.02
N LEU A 18 3.15 -20.15 6.74
CA LEU A 18 2.70 -18.90 6.08
C LEU A 18 1.18 -18.78 6.01
N TRP A 19 0.49 -19.90 5.75
CA TRP A 19 -0.97 -19.92 5.76
C TRP A 19 -1.53 -19.59 7.15
N GLN A 20 -0.95 -20.16 8.21
CA GLN A 20 -1.33 -19.87 9.59
C GLN A 20 -1.11 -18.40 9.95
N LEU A 21 0.02 -17.81 9.53
CA LEU A 21 0.28 -16.37 9.72
C LEU A 21 -0.78 -15.52 8.99
N ARG A 22 -1.09 -15.84 7.73
CA ARG A 22 -2.09 -15.10 6.95
C ARG A 22 -3.50 -15.17 7.54
N ARG A 23 -3.85 -16.29 8.19
CA ARG A 23 -5.16 -16.47 8.85
C ARG A 23 -5.20 -15.97 10.29
N GLY A 24 -4.08 -15.44 10.82
CA GLY A 24 -3.96 -15.04 12.22
C GLY A 24 -3.93 -16.20 13.22
N LEU A 25 -3.82 -17.45 12.74
CA LEU A 25 -3.74 -18.65 13.58
C LEU A 25 -2.37 -18.75 14.29
N ARG A 26 -1.36 -18.08 13.75
CA ARG A 26 -0.09 -17.77 14.41
C ARG A 26 0.12 -16.27 14.29
N ALA A 27 0.47 -15.61 15.39
CA ALA A 27 0.60 -14.15 15.44
C ALA A 27 2.00 -13.65 15.81
N ASN A 28 2.91 -14.55 16.22
CA ASN A 28 4.25 -14.16 16.70
C ASN A 28 5.37 -14.84 15.90
N PRO A 29 5.62 -14.40 14.65
CA PRO A 29 6.76 -14.85 13.86
C PRO A 29 8.09 -14.36 14.45
N THR A 30 9.16 -15.16 14.32
CA THR A 30 10.50 -14.75 14.76
C THR A 30 11.05 -13.60 13.91
N LYS A 31 12.01 -12.84 14.46
CA LYS A 31 12.72 -11.76 13.74
C LYS A 31 13.27 -12.21 12.38
N ALA A 32 13.90 -13.39 12.31
CA ALA A 32 14.44 -13.93 11.06
C ALA A 32 13.36 -14.16 9.99
N HIS A 33 12.15 -14.56 10.39
CA HIS A 33 11.02 -14.68 9.47
C HIS A 33 10.55 -13.32 8.97
N LEU A 34 10.44 -12.34 9.86
CA LEU A 34 10.03 -10.98 9.49
C LEU A 34 11.03 -10.31 8.55
N GLU A 35 12.34 -10.46 8.79
CA GLU A 35 13.38 -9.94 7.91
C GLU A 35 13.36 -10.57 6.51
N ALA A 36 13.13 -11.88 6.42
CA ALA A 36 13.02 -12.56 5.14
C ALA A 36 11.74 -12.15 4.38
N LEU A 37 10.62 -11.98 5.09
CA LEU A 37 9.38 -11.45 4.52
C LEU A 37 9.57 -10.02 4.02
N ALA A 38 10.20 -9.15 4.81
CA ALA A 38 10.51 -7.77 4.45
C ALA A 38 11.34 -7.71 3.16
N ARG A 39 12.39 -8.52 3.08
CA ARG A 39 13.25 -8.63 1.89
C ARG A 39 12.48 -9.11 0.67
N PHE A 40 11.64 -10.14 0.82
CA PHE A 40 10.81 -10.67 -0.26
C PHE A 40 9.80 -9.64 -0.80
N PHE A 41 9.24 -8.81 0.07
CA PHE A 41 8.30 -7.76 -0.33
C PHE A 41 8.97 -6.42 -0.67
N GLY A 42 10.29 -6.30 -0.48
CA GLY A 42 11.03 -5.06 -0.72
C GLY A 42 10.68 -3.93 0.26
N VAL A 43 10.32 -4.25 1.51
CA VAL A 43 9.97 -3.27 2.56
C VAL A 43 10.99 -3.27 3.70
N ASN A 44 11.02 -2.22 4.51
CA ASN A 44 11.81 -2.19 5.75
C ASN A 44 11.19 -3.16 6.79
N PRO A 45 11.98 -3.97 7.53
CA PRO A 45 11.45 -4.83 8.59
C PRO A 45 10.60 -4.11 9.65
N SER A 46 10.81 -2.81 9.88
CA SER A 46 9.99 -1.99 10.79
C SER A 46 8.51 -1.96 10.39
N TYR A 47 8.19 -2.18 9.11
CA TYR A 47 6.82 -2.24 8.58
C TYR A 47 5.89 -3.18 9.36
N PHE A 48 6.44 -4.27 9.92
CA PHE A 48 5.66 -5.25 10.69
C PHE A 48 5.45 -4.88 12.15
N PHE A 49 6.11 -3.82 12.64
CA PHE A 49 6.07 -3.38 14.04
C PHE A 49 5.42 -2.01 14.23
N ASP A 50 5.37 -1.20 13.17
CA ASP A 50 4.76 0.13 13.24
C ASP A 50 3.22 0.01 13.29
N GLU A 51 2.61 0.48 14.39
CA GLU A 51 1.13 0.54 14.54
C GLU A 51 0.48 1.53 13.55
N THR A 52 1.27 2.50 13.08
CA THR A 52 1.03 3.26 11.86
C THR A 52 1.82 2.57 10.74
N PRO A 53 1.24 1.63 9.97
CA PRO A 53 1.97 0.93 8.93
C PRO A 53 2.61 1.98 8.02
N GLY A 54 3.96 1.97 7.94
CA GLY A 54 4.79 3.00 7.31
C GLY A 54 4.01 3.82 6.29
N SER A 55 3.52 4.98 6.74
CA SER A 55 2.40 5.71 6.11
C SER A 55 2.67 5.97 4.63
N GLU A 56 3.94 6.20 4.29
CA GLU A 56 4.41 6.40 2.92
C GLU A 56 4.18 5.18 2.02
N ILE A 57 4.48 3.96 2.48
CA ILE A 57 4.26 2.73 1.69
C ILE A 57 2.76 2.49 1.52
N ALA A 58 1.97 2.68 2.57
CA ALA A 58 0.51 2.54 2.49
C ALA A 58 -0.10 3.56 1.52
N VAL A 59 0.38 4.81 1.53
CA VAL A 59 -0.02 5.87 0.60
C VAL A 59 0.39 5.53 -0.83
N GLN A 60 1.61 5.06 -1.05
CA GLN A 60 2.09 4.64 -2.38
C GLN A 60 1.26 3.46 -2.93
N LEU A 61 0.94 2.47 -2.09
CA LEU A 61 0.09 1.35 -2.47
C LEU A 61 -1.35 1.79 -2.77
N ALA A 62 -1.89 2.73 -1.98
CA ALA A 62 -3.21 3.30 -2.24
C ALA A 62 -3.26 4.08 -3.57
N LEU A 63 -2.21 4.84 -3.89
CA LEU A 63 -2.06 5.53 -5.17
C LEU A 63 -1.99 4.52 -6.33
N LEU A 64 -1.15 3.49 -6.20
CA LEU A 64 -1.03 2.41 -7.19
C LEU A 64 -2.37 1.69 -7.42
N ALA A 65 -3.15 1.48 -6.37
CA ALA A 65 -4.49 0.91 -6.47
C ALA A 65 -5.44 1.87 -7.19
N ALA A 66 -5.42 3.17 -6.87
CA ALA A 66 -6.28 4.18 -7.48
C ALA A 66 -6.03 4.34 -8.99
N VAL A 67 -4.77 4.37 -9.43
CA VAL A 67 -4.42 4.56 -10.86
C VAL A 67 -4.78 3.34 -11.73
N ARG A 68 -5.11 2.18 -11.13
CA ARG A 68 -5.66 1.03 -11.88
C ARG A 68 -7.06 1.29 -12.40
N ASP A 69 -7.81 2.20 -11.79
CA ASP A 69 -9.12 2.61 -12.29
C ASP A 69 -8.95 3.40 -13.61
N PRO A 70 -9.62 3.00 -14.71
CA PRO A 70 -9.51 3.68 -16.00
C PRO A 70 -9.93 5.16 -15.95
N GLY A 71 -11.00 5.48 -15.23
CA GLY A 71 -11.51 6.85 -15.12
C GLY A 71 -10.57 7.75 -14.31
N VAL A 72 -9.99 7.24 -13.23
CA VAL A 72 -8.94 7.95 -12.48
C VAL A 72 -7.72 8.22 -13.35
N ARG A 73 -7.32 7.24 -14.18
CA ARG A 73 -6.18 7.37 -15.08
C ARG A 73 -6.39 8.43 -16.16
N GLU A 74 -7.58 8.47 -16.76
CA GLU A 74 -7.92 9.49 -17.77
C GLU A 74 -7.85 10.91 -17.20
N ILE A 75 -8.40 11.13 -15.99
CA ILE A 75 -8.32 12.42 -15.31
C ILE A 75 -6.87 12.80 -15.02
N ALA A 76 -6.05 11.85 -14.54
CA ALA A 76 -4.64 12.09 -14.24
C ALA A 76 -3.85 12.50 -15.50
N LEU A 77 -4.05 11.79 -16.61
CA LEU A 77 -3.42 12.12 -17.90
C LEU A 77 -3.88 13.47 -18.44
N ALA A 78 -5.18 13.77 -18.38
CA ALA A 78 -5.74 15.05 -18.83
C ALA A 78 -5.28 16.23 -17.97
N SER A 79 -4.95 15.99 -16.70
CA SER A 79 -4.48 17.01 -15.77
C SER A 79 -2.98 17.33 -15.94
N SER A 80 -2.25 16.53 -16.71
CA SER A 80 -0.82 16.72 -16.93
C SER A 80 -0.50 18.04 -17.62
N GLY A 81 0.38 18.85 -17.03
CA GLY A 81 0.80 20.13 -17.59
C GLY A 81 -0.14 21.30 -17.30
N LEU A 82 -1.23 21.09 -16.55
CA LEU A 82 -2.09 22.18 -16.09
C LEU A 82 -1.39 23.07 -15.08
N SER A 83 -1.81 24.33 -15.03
CA SER A 83 -1.32 25.28 -14.03
C SER A 83 -1.72 24.86 -12.61
N PRO A 84 -0.98 25.28 -11.57
CA PRO A 84 -1.33 25.00 -10.18
C PRO A 84 -2.76 25.46 -9.81
N ALA A 85 -3.20 26.60 -10.33
CA ALA A 85 -4.56 27.10 -10.12
C ALA A 85 -5.63 26.18 -10.73
N SER A 86 -5.38 25.65 -11.93
CA SER A 86 -6.30 24.72 -12.59
C SER A 86 -6.36 23.37 -11.86
N LEU A 87 -5.22 22.87 -11.38
CA LEU A 87 -5.16 21.67 -10.55
C LEU A 87 -5.94 21.83 -9.24
N GLN A 88 -5.86 23.01 -8.60
CA GLN A 88 -6.67 23.31 -7.42
C GLN A 88 -8.17 23.32 -7.72
N ALA A 89 -8.58 23.87 -8.86
CA ALA A 89 -9.99 23.86 -9.27
C ALA A 89 -10.49 22.43 -9.49
N ILE A 90 -9.72 21.57 -10.17
CA ILE A 90 -10.05 20.15 -10.36
C ILE A 90 -10.17 19.44 -9.01
N ARG A 91 -9.22 19.67 -8.09
CA ARG A 91 -9.28 19.11 -6.73
C ARG A 91 -10.58 19.50 -6.03
N ALA A 92 -10.98 20.77 -6.09
CA ALA A 92 -12.22 21.24 -5.46
C ALA A 92 -13.47 20.55 -6.04
N LEU A 93 -13.51 20.30 -7.36
CA LEU A 93 -14.60 19.54 -8.00
C LEU A 93 -14.66 18.10 -7.50
N VAL A 94 -13.50 17.43 -7.39
CA VAL A 94 -13.41 16.07 -6.84
C VAL A 94 -13.91 16.02 -5.40
N GLU A 95 -13.47 16.94 -4.53
CA GLU A 95 -13.93 16.99 -3.14
C GLU A 95 -15.44 17.21 -3.04
N ASN A 96 -16.00 18.05 -3.93
CA ASN A 96 -17.44 18.26 -3.98
C ASN A 96 -18.20 16.98 -4.38
N ALA A 97 -17.72 16.25 -5.39
CA ALA A 97 -18.31 14.98 -5.81
C ALA A 97 -18.29 13.93 -4.67
N ARG A 98 -17.15 13.81 -3.98
CA ARG A 98 -17.02 12.91 -2.81
C ARG A 98 -18.05 13.23 -1.73
N ARG A 99 -18.24 14.51 -1.42
CA ARG A 99 -19.23 14.96 -0.43
C ARG A 99 -20.65 14.60 -0.86
N LEU A 100 -21.01 14.79 -2.13
CA LEU A 100 -22.33 14.41 -2.66
C LEU A 100 -22.58 12.91 -2.55
N GLU A 101 -21.53 12.10 -2.77
CA GLU A 101 -21.58 10.65 -2.64
C GLU A 101 -21.40 10.13 -1.20
N ARG A 102 -21.24 11.04 -0.22
CA ARG A 102 -20.95 10.71 1.20
C ARG A 102 -19.69 9.85 1.39
N LEU A 103 -18.70 10.04 0.52
CA LEU A 103 -17.39 9.40 0.65
C LEU A 103 -16.53 10.13 1.68
N PRO A 104 -15.68 9.42 2.45
CA PRO A 104 -14.77 10.03 3.41
C PRO A 104 -13.77 10.97 2.72
N GLU A 105 -13.26 11.99 3.42
CA GLU A 105 -12.22 12.87 2.85
C GLU A 105 -10.96 12.09 2.49
N VAL A 106 -10.32 12.44 1.37
CA VAL A 106 -9.00 11.90 1.04
C VAL A 106 -8.00 12.55 1.99
N ARG A 107 -7.48 11.79 2.96
CA ARG A 107 -6.36 12.27 3.77
C ARG A 107 -5.16 12.50 2.83
N SER A 108 -4.89 13.75 2.50
CA SER A 108 -3.61 14.14 1.94
C SER A 108 -2.56 13.86 3.01
N ALA A 109 -1.67 12.91 2.74
CA ALA A 109 -0.42 12.80 3.49
C ALA A 109 0.29 14.16 3.36
N GLY A 110 0.39 14.86 4.50
CA GLY A 110 1.17 16.09 4.61
C GLY A 110 2.66 15.81 4.52
#